data_AF-A0ABD5R154-F1
#
_entry.id   AF-A0ABD5R154-F1
#
_cell.length_a   1.000
_cell.length_b   1.000
_cell.length_c   1.000
_cell.angle_alpha   90.00
_cell.angle_beta   90.00
_cell.angle_gamma   90.00
#
_symmetry.space_group_name_H-M   'P 1'
#
loop_
_entity.id
_entity.type
_entity.pdbx_description
1 polymer ?
#
loop_
_entity_poly.entity_id
_entity_poly.type
_entity_poly.pdbx_seq_one_letter_code
_entity_poly.pdbx_strand_id
1 'polypeptide(L)'
;MEDTVAVEYERDGRDVVGTAAWRILEHYAEHADDDVLETITRRLPIALPDFSALAHETINVGILYENADAAAQAFGYNRLLCFPPETYISNVTLWHELGHVAIRVRHERGEDVSKTSEEYCSIFSVARMPPEAIDEDRIPYLGEPEVAREEWPRICRDALDYRDERGANSHYIKEAETRLGIAD
;
A
#
# COMPACT_ATOMS: atom_id res chain seq x y z
N MET A 1 25.56 -7.06 0.27
CA MET A 1 25.07 -8.07 -0.70
C MET A 1 23.64 -7.66 -1.02
N GLU A 2 23.42 -7.03 -2.17
CA GLU A 2 22.09 -6.54 -2.58
C GLU A 2 21.27 -7.73 -3.10
N ASP A 3 20.66 -8.48 -2.18
CA ASP A 3 19.80 -9.60 -2.58
C ASP A 3 18.43 -9.05 -3.00
N THR A 4 18.24 -8.94 -4.32
CA THR A 4 16.91 -8.68 -4.89
C THR A 4 16.09 -9.96 -4.78
N VAL A 5 14.97 -9.89 -4.07
CA VAL A 5 14.08 -11.04 -3.84
C VAL A 5 12.90 -10.93 -4.80
N ALA A 6 12.66 -11.99 -5.57
CA ALA A 6 11.54 -12.12 -6.48
C ALA A 6 10.31 -12.71 -5.79
N VAL A 7 9.12 -12.19 -6.12
CA VAL A 7 7.82 -12.65 -5.64
C VAL A 7 6.91 -12.88 -6.85
N GLU A 8 6.43 -14.10 -7.01
CA GLU A 8 5.54 -14.48 -8.11
C GLU A 8 4.11 -13.97 -7.87
N TYR A 9 3.48 -13.47 -8.92
CA TYR A 9 2.05 -13.11 -8.91
C TYR A 9 1.29 -14.23 -9.59
N GLU A 10 0.47 -14.93 -8.83
CA GLU A 10 -0.42 -15.96 -9.36
C GLU A 10 -1.83 -15.41 -9.58
N ARG A 11 -2.39 -15.63 -10.77
CA ARG A 11 -3.83 -15.47 -11.01
C ARG A 11 -4.50 -16.83 -10.83
N ASP A 12 -5.56 -16.87 -10.02
CA ASP A 12 -6.40 -18.07 -9.79
C ASP A 12 -5.63 -19.32 -9.28
N GLY A 13 -4.45 -19.13 -8.68
CA GLY A 13 -3.62 -20.18 -8.07
C GLY A 13 -3.03 -21.20 -9.04
N ARG A 14 -2.91 -20.86 -10.34
CA ARG A 14 -2.42 -21.80 -11.37
C ARG A 14 -1.52 -21.16 -12.44
N ASP A 15 -1.69 -19.87 -12.74
CA ASP A 15 -0.91 -19.17 -13.77
C ASP A 15 -0.10 -18.02 -13.15
N VAL A 16 1.23 -18.11 -13.19
CA VAL A 16 2.12 -16.99 -12.84
C VAL A 16 2.00 -15.92 -13.93
N VAL A 17 1.42 -14.77 -13.59
CA VAL A 17 1.15 -13.64 -14.50
C VAL A 17 2.21 -12.54 -14.43
N GLY A 18 3.13 -12.63 -13.48
CA GLY A 18 4.28 -11.75 -13.34
C GLY A 18 5.16 -12.09 -12.15
N THR A 19 6.26 -11.35 -12.02
CA THR A 19 7.19 -11.43 -10.90
C THR A 19 7.55 -10.01 -10.48
N ALA A 20 7.07 -9.56 -9.32
CA ALA A 20 7.65 -8.37 -8.72
C ALA A 20 8.95 -8.75 -8.04
N ALA A 21 9.79 -7.75 -7.85
CA ALA A 21 10.98 -7.88 -7.02
C ALA A 21 10.95 -6.82 -5.91
N TRP A 22 11.69 -7.09 -4.85
CA TRP A 22 12.01 -6.06 -3.87
C TRP A 22 13.45 -6.19 -3.40
N ARG A 23 14.00 -5.09 -2.90
CA ARG A 23 15.32 -5.06 -2.27
C ARG A 23 15.37 -4.02 -1.17
N ILE A 24 16.11 -4.34 -0.12
CA ILE A 24 16.53 -3.38 0.90
C ILE A 24 17.78 -2.66 0.38
N LEU A 25 17.76 -1.33 0.37
CA LEU A 25 18.94 -0.55 0.06
C LEU A 25 19.96 -0.67 1.19
N GLU A 26 21.25 -0.76 0.85
CA GLU A 26 22.36 -0.95 1.80
C GLU A 26 22.27 0.02 2.99
N HIS A 27 22.00 1.30 2.70
CA HIS A 27 21.89 2.31 3.74
C HIS A 27 20.76 2.04 4.74
N TYR A 28 19.63 1.46 4.31
CA TYR A 28 18.58 1.06 5.26
C TYR A 28 19.01 -0.15 6.08
N ALA A 29 19.57 -1.17 5.45
CA ALA A 29 20.03 -2.39 6.13
C ALA A 29 21.13 -2.12 7.18
N GLU A 30 21.95 -1.09 6.98
CA GLU A 30 23.00 -0.69 7.93
C GLU A 30 22.49 0.05 9.16
N HIS A 31 21.30 0.66 9.08
CA HIS A 31 20.77 1.56 10.13
C HIS A 31 19.53 1.01 10.81
N ALA A 32 18.78 0.13 10.15
CA ALA A 32 17.58 -0.47 10.71
C ALA A 32 17.91 -1.39 11.88
N ASP A 33 17.12 -1.30 12.95
CA ASP A 33 17.17 -2.29 14.01
C ASP A 33 16.83 -3.68 13.43
N ASP A 34 17.51 -4.73 13.91
CA ASP A 34 17.42 -6.08 13.34
C ASP A 34 15.97 -6.59 13.25
N ASP A 35 15.16 -6.26 14.26
CA ASP A 35 13.76 -6.67 14.40
C ASP A 35 12.82 -5.88 13.46
N VAL A 36 13.11 -4.60 13.22
CA VAL A 36 12.45 -3.77 12.20
C VAL A 36 12.76 -4.30 10.80
N LEU A 37 14.03 -4.59 10.52
CA LEU A 37 14.48 -5.13 9.24
C LEU A 37 13.86 -6.51 8.95
N GLU A 38 13.86 -7.41 9.94
CA GLU A 38 13.21 -8.73 9.83
C GLU A 38 11.71 -8.57 9.52
N THR A 39 11.07 -7.61 10.18
CA THR A 39 9.65 -7.36 10.03
C THR A 39 9.28 -6.93 8.61
N ILE A 40 10.01 -5.98 8.02
CA ILE A 40 9.80 -5.55 6.63
C ILE A 40 10.10 -6.70 5.67
N THR A 41 11.21 -7.40 5.87
CA THR A 41 11.64 -8.55 5.06
C THR A 41 10.58 -9.65 5.02
N ARG A 42 9.87 -9.87 6.12
CA ARG A 42 8.80 -10.87 6.22
C ARG A 42 7.48 -10.40 5.62
N ARG A 43 7.12 -9.13 5.81
CA ARG A 43 5.79 -8.60 5.45
C ARG A 43 5.69 -8.13 4.01
N LEU A 44 6.75 -7.50 3.47
CA LEU A 44 6.76 -6.99 2.10
C LEU A 44 6.43 -8.06 1.04
N PRO A 45 7.01 -9.28 1.05
CA PRO A 45 6.63 -10.32 0.08
C PRO A 45 5.19 -10.83 0.23
N ILE A 46 4.55 -10.64 1.39
CA ILE A 46 3.13 -10.97 1.60
C ILE A 46 2.24 -9.87 1.02
N ALA A 47 2.63 -8.61 1.18
CA ALA A 47 1.86 -7.46 0.73
C ALA A 47 1.92 -7.24 -0.78
N LEU A 48 3.07 -7.50 -1.40
CA LEU A 48 3.30 -7.24 -2.82
C LEU A 48 2.23 -7.87 -3.73
N PRO A 49 1.91 -9.18 -3.62
CA PRO A 49 0.91 -9.85 -4.46
C PRO A 49 -0.44 -9.14 -4.54
N ASP A 50 -0.86 -8.41 -3.51
CA ASP A 50 -2.12 -7.67 -3.47
C ASP A 50 -2.18 -6.50 -4.48
N PHE A 51 -1.02 -6.06 -4.98
CA PHE A 51 -0.87 -4.96 -5.92
C PHE A 51 -0.40 -5.45 -7.29
N SER A 52 -1.30 -6.03 -8.08
CA SER A 52 -0.99 -6.57 -9.42
C SER A 52 -0.32 -5.57 -10.39
N ALA A 53 -0.51 -4.26 -10.17
CA ALA A 53 0.20 -3.23 -10.94
C ALA A 53 1.73 -3.36 -10.81
N LEU A 54 2.22 -3.89 -9.69
CA LEU A 54 3.64 -4.02 -9.36
C LEU A 54 4.27 -5.33 -9.87
N ALA A 55 3.51 -6.20 -10.54
CA ALA A 55 3.94 -7.54 -10.93
C ALA A 55 5.15 -7.64 -11.88
N HIS A 56 5.73 -6.53 -12.32
CA HIS A 56 6.99 -6.49 -13.08
C HIS A 56 7.92 -5.36 -12.61
N GLU A 57 7.67 -4.83 -11.41
CA GLU A 57 8.39 -3.70 -10.84
C GLU A 57 9.35 -4.20 -9.75
N THR A 58 10.41 -3.43 -9.49
CA THR A 58 11.29 -3.66 -8.33
C THR A 58 11.05 -2.58 -7.29
N ILE A 59 10.59 -2.98 -6.11
CA ILE A 59 10.36 -2.08 -4.96
C ILE A 59 11.63 -1.95 -4.13
N ASN A 60 12.07 -0.73 -3.91
CA ASN A 60 13.24 -0.40 -3.11
C ASN A 60 12.77 0.03 -1.72
N VAL A 61 13.43 -0.44 -0.68
CA VAL A 61 13.22 0.03 0.69
C VAL A 61 14.42 0.86 1.13
N GLY A 62 14.16 2.11 1.51
CA GLY A 62 15.15 3.06 1.97
C GLY A 62 14.80 3.65 3.34
N ILE A 63 15.67 4.54 3.80
CA ILE A 63 15.54 5.21 5.09
C ILE A 63 14.61 6.41 5.00
N LEU A 64 13.73 6.55 5.98
CA LEU A 64 13.08 7.79 6.32
C LEU A 64 13.91 8.45 7.43
N TYR A 65 14.41 9.65 7.20
CA TYR A 65 15.22 10.36 8.18
C TYR A 65 14.35 10.97 9.30
N GLU A 66 14.91 11.07 10.52
CA GLU A 66 14.23 11.50 11.76
C GLU A 66 13.47 12.84 11.68
N ASN A 67 13.80 13.69 10.70
CA ASN A 67 13.15 14.98 10.48
C ASN A 67 11.93 14.92 9.55
N ALA A 68 11.52 13.73 9.11
CA ALA A 68 10.31 13.56 8.33
C ALA A 68 9.08 13.62 9.24
N ASP A 69 8.12 14.47 8.90
CA ASP A 69 6.81 14.56 9.56
C ASP A 69 5.84 13.50 8.99
N ALA A 70 6.29 12.24 8.96
CA ALA A 70 5.53 11.12 8.42
C ALA A 70 5.95 9.80 9.06
N ALA A 71 5.02 8.85 9.17
CA ALA A 71 5.31 7.49 9.66
C ALA A 71 6.03 6.63 8.60
N ALA A 72 5.83 6.96 7.33
CA ALA A 72 6.45 6.35 6.17
C ALA A 72 6.33 7.31 4.98
N GLN A 73 7.07 7.06 3.89
CA GLN A 73 6.94 7.85 2.67
C GLN A 73 7.24 7.04 1.41
N ALA A 74 6.36 7.11 0.41
CA ALA A 74 6.60 6.55 -0.90
C ALA A 74 7.05 7.61 -1.92
N PHE A 75 8.13 7.30 -2.64
CA PHE A 75 8.55 8.01 -3.85
C PHE A 75 8.17 7.16 -5.07
N GLY A 76 6.92 7.29 -5.52
CA GLY A 76 6.35 6.43 -6.56
C GLY A 76 7.18 6.35 -7.85
N TYR A 77 7.78 7.46 -8.32
CA TYR A 77 8.63 7.47 -9.51
C TYR A 77 9.86 6.56 -9.39
N ASN A 78 10.41 6.45 -8.18
CA ASN A 78 11.61 5.67 -7.89
C ASN A 78 11.28 4.27 -7.39
N ARG A 79 9.99 3.92 -7.25
CA ARG A 79 9.52 2.67 -6.65
C ARG A 79 10.18 2.47 -5.29
N LEU A 80 10.25 3.54 -4.51
CA LEU A 80 10.98 3.60 -3.26
C LEU A 80 10.00 3.82 -2.12
N LEU A 81 10.06 2.97 -1.11
CA LEU A 81 9.39 3.13 0.18
C LEU A 81 10.44 3.51 1.20
N CYS A 82 10.23 4.58 1.94
CA CYS A 82 11.09 5.05 3.01
C CYS A 82 10.41 4.80 4.35
N PHE A 83 11.10 4.08 5.23
CA PHE A 83 10.62 3.77 6.58
C PHE A 83 11.62 4.24 7.63
N PRO A 84 11.15 4.60 8.84
CA PRO A 84 12.07 4.85 9.96
C PRO A 84 12.85 3.56 10.27
N PRO A 85 14.17 3.62 10.47
CA PRO A 85 14.99 2.44 10.75
C PRO A 85 14.75 1.84 12.15
N GLU A 86 14.31 2.65 13.11
CA GLU A 86 14.15 2.31 14.53
C GLU A 86 12.69 2.07 14.96
N THR A 87 11.73 2.25 14.05
CA THR A 87 10.31 2.18 14.38
C THR A 87 9.57 1.17 13.51
N TYR A 88 8.79 0.32 14.16
CA TYR A 88 7.87 -0.59 13.49
C TYR A 88 6.80 0.17 12.71
N ILE A 89 6.62 -0.21 11.44
CA ILE A 89 5.45 0.18 10.65
C ILE A 89 4.34 -0.86 10.79
N SER A 90 3.09 -0.41 10.74
CA SER A 90 1.94 -1.29 10.63
C SER A 90 1.81 -1.87 9.22
N ASN A 91 1.02 -2.93 9.08
CA ASN A 91 0.61 -3.42 7.75
C ASN A 91 -0.24 -2.37 7.03
N VAL A 92 -1.13 -1.65 7.73
CA VAL A 92 -1.95 -0.61 7.10
C VAL A 92 -1.08 0.48 6.46
N THR A 93 -0.02 0.92 7.15
CA THR A 93 0.96 1.88 6.62
C THR A 93 1.74 1.28 5.45
N LEU A 94 2.24 0.04 5.58
CA LEU A 94 2.95 -0.63 4.48
C LEU A 94 2.10 -0.75 3.20
N TRP A 95 0.83 -1.13 3.32
CA TRP A 95 -0.09 -1.22 2.20
C TRP A 95 -0.38 0.16 1.61
N HIS A 96 -0.52 1.20 2.43
CA HIS A 96 -0.72 2.59 1.96
C HIS A 96 0.45 3.07 1.10
N GLU A 97 1.68 2.86 1.55
CA GLU A 97 2.87 3.26 0.77
C GLU A 97 3.06 2.43 -0.50
N LEU A 98 2.75 1.12 -0.47
CA LEU A 98 2.69 0.29 -1.68
C LEU A 98 1.60 0.79 -2.64
N GLY A 99 0.46 1.23 -2.11
CA GLY A 99 -0.62 1.87 -2.85
C GLY A 99 -0.13 3.06 -3.67
N HIS A 100 0.66 3.96 -3.07
CA HIS A 100 1.26 5.10 -3.77
C HIS A 100 2.10 4.67 -4.97
N VAL A 101 2.95 3.66 -4.81
CA VAL A 101 3.77 3.14 -5.91
C VAL A 101 2.91 2.48 -6.98
N ALA A 102 1.92 1.67 -6.59
CA ALA A 102 1.02 1.00 -7.52
C ALA A 102 0.18 2.00 -8.33
N ILE A 103 -0.39 3.02 -7.68
CA ILE A 103 -1.14 4.10 -8.33
C ILE A 103 -0.25 4.83 -9.33
N ARG A 104 1.01 5.09 -8.96
CA ARG A 104 1.98 5.73 -9.85
C ARG A 104 2.23 4.89 -11.11
N VAL A 105 2.43 3.58 -10.96
CA VAL A 105 2.64 2.66 -12.08
C VAL A 105 1.42 2.61 -12.99
N ARG A 106 0.19 2.54 -12.43
CA ARG A 106 -1.06 2.60 -13.21
C ARG A 106 -1.19 3.91 -13.99
N HIS A 107 -0.88 5.04 -13.36
CA HIS A 107 -0.86 6.35 -14.03
C HIS A 107 0.15 6.39 -15.19
N GLU A 108 1.34 5.84 -15.03
CA GLU A 108 2.35 5.76 -16.10
C GLU A 108 1.91 4.88 -17.28
N ARG A 109 1.02 3.92 -17.04
CA ARG A 109 0.36 3.11 -18.07
C ARG A 109 -0.84 3.83 -18.73
N GLY A 110 -1.14 5.06 -18.32
CA GLY A 110 -2.22 5.87 -18.87
C GLY A 110 -3.59 5.63 -18.24
N GLU A 111 -3.64 4.94 -17.10
CA GLU A 111 -4.90 4.71 -16.38
C GLU A 111 -5.37 5.98 -15.65
N ASP A 112 -6.68 6.20 -15.62
CA ASP A 112 -7.30 7.32 -14.90
C ASP A 112 -7.36 7.01 -13.40
N VAL A 113 -6.34 7.44 -12.66
CA VAL A 113 -6.18 7.26 -11.21
C VAL A 113 -5.81 8.58 -10.53
N SER A 114 -6.21 8.77 -9.27
CA SER A 114 -5.90 9.98 -8.51
C SER A 114 -4.52 9.88 -7.86
N LYS A 115 -3.51 10.54 -8.46
CA LYS A 115 -2.10 10.41 -8.05
C LYS A 115 -1.70 11.26 -6.82
N THR A 116 -2.56 12.16 -6.35
CA THR A 116 -2.25 13.11 -5.27
C THR A 116 -3.27 13.10 -4.14
N SER A 117 -4.32 12.27 -4.22
CA SER A 117 -5.29 12.14 -3.14
C SER A 117 -4.85 11.00 -2.23
N GLU A 118 -4.55 11.36 -0.99
CA GLU A 118 -4.21 10.39 0.04
C GLU A 118 -5.43 9.53 0.39
N GLU A 119 -6.63 10.11 0.40
CA GLU A 119 -7.89 9.39 0.63
C GLU A 119 -8.13 8.33 -0.44
N TYR A 120 -7.90 8.67 -1.73
CA TYR A 120 -7.92 7.68 -2.80
C TYR A 120 -6.87 6.59 -2.58
N CYS A 121 -5.66 6.96 -2.18
CA CYS A 121 -4.59 5.99 -1.90
C CYS A 121 -4.98 5.02 -0.78
N SER A 122 -5.58 5.53 0.30
CA SER A 122 -6.02 4.71 1.43
C SER A 122 -7.16 3.78 1.05
N ILE A 123 -8.18 4.26 0.32
CA ILE A 123 -9.25 3.42 -0.23
C ILE A 123 -8.66 2.36 -1.17
N PHE A 124 -7.76 2.77 -2.07
CA PHE A 124 -7.12 1.87 -3.02
C PHE A 124 -6.33 0.75 -2.33
N SER A 125 -5.61 1.08 -1.27
CA SER A 125 -4.77 0.16 -0.52
C SER A 125 -5.59 -0.81 0.31
N VAL A 126 -6.56 -0.29 1.09
CA VAL A 126 -7.45 -1.11 1.92
C VAL A 126 -8.32 -2.04 1.08
N ALA A 127 -8.79 -1.61 -0.10
CA ALA A 127 -9.55 -2.44 -1.02
C ALA A 127 -8.84 -3.75 -1.42
N ARG A 128 -7.49 -3.75 -1.39
CA ARG A 128 -6.62 -4.87 -1.75
C ARG A 128 -6.15 -5.68 -0.55
N MET A 129 -6.28 -5.12 0.64
CA MET A 129 -5.75 -5.70 1.86
C MET A 129 -6.63 -6.89 2.32
N PRO A 130 -6.03 -8.04 2.67
CA PRO A 130 -6.77 -9.12 3.30
C PRO A 130 -7.18 -8.69 4.73
N PRO A 131 -8.42 -8.97 5.18
CA PRO A 131 -8.91 -8.59 6.51
C PRO A 131 -7.96 -8.91 7.67
N GLU A 132 -7.36 -10.09 7.65
CA GLU A 132 -6.44 -10.60 8.66
C GLU A 132 -5.11 -9.84 8.74
N ALA A 133 -4.76 -9.05 7.72
CA ALA A 133 -3.58 -8.21 7.75
C ALA A 133 -3.83 -6.87 8.47
N ILE A 134 -5.08 -6.47 8.72
CA ILE A 134 -5.41 -5.14 9.28
C ILE A 134 -5.05 -5.10 10.78
N ASP A 135 -3.96 -4.39 11.08
CA ASP A 135 -3.35 -4.28 12.41
C ASP A 135 -3.53 -2.91 13.08
N GLU A 136 -4.30 -2.00 12.47
CA GLU A 136 -4.69 -0.70 13.05
C GLU A 136 -6.20 -0.56 13.24
N ASP A 137 -6.60 0.36 14.12
CA ASP A 137 -7.99 0.79 14.35
C ASP A 137 -8.42 1.96 13.45
N ARG A 138 -7.56 2.41 12.54
CA ARG A 138 -7.80 3.52 11.63
C ARG A 138 -7.36 3.20 10.21
N ILE A 139 -7.97 3.90 9.25
CA ILE A 139 -7.51 3.98 7.87
C ILE A 139 -6.83 5.35 7.72
N PRO A 140 -5.56 5.42 7.26
CA PRO A 140 -4.89 6.68 6.98
C PRO A 140 -5.79 7.62 6.16
N TYR A 141 -5.78 8.91 6.48
CA TYR A 141 -6.52 9.97 5.77
C TYR A 141 -8.05 9.85 5.70
N LEU A 142 -8.65 8.72 6.07
CA LEU A 142 -10.09 8.59 6.23
C LEU A 142 -10.50 8.77 7.69
N GLY A 143 -9.82 8.11 8.63
CA GLY A 143 -10.14 8.19 10.07
C GLY A 143 -10.36 6.82 10.71
N GLU A 144 -11.15 6.78 11.78
CA GLU A 144 -11.46 5.59 12.57
C GLU A 144 -12.85 5.04 12.15
N PRO A 145 -12.93 3.92 11.41
CA PRO A 145 -14.21 3.32 11.03
C PRO A 145 -14.98 2.76 12.23
N GLU A 146 -16.31 2.91 12.23
CA GLU A 146 -17.20 2.31 13.24
C GLU A 146 -17.58 0.85 12.92
N VAL A 147 -17.41 0.43 11.66
CA VAL A 147 -17.69 -0.93 11.20
C VAL A 147 -16.52 -1.87 11.48
N ALA A 148 -16.81 -3.18 11.54
CA ALA A 148 -15.79 -4.20 11.77
C ALA A 148 -14.69 -4.20 10.69
N ARG A 149 -13.43 -4.45 11.07
CA ARG A 149 -12.25 -4.40 10.18
C ARG A 149 -12.41 -5.30 8.95
N GLU A 150 -13.08 -6.43 9.12
CA GLU A 150 -13.35 -7.40 8.04
C GLU A 150 -14.21 -6.83 6.92
N GLU A 151 -14.98 -5.77 7.18
CA GLU A 151 -15.79 -5.10 6.19
C GLU A 151 -15.04 -4.05 5.37
N TRP A 152 -13.92 -3.52 5.90
CA TRP A 152 -13.25 -2.37 5.29
C TRP A 152 -12.80 -2.65 3.86
N PRO A 153 -12.12 -3.78 3.55
CA PRO A 153 -11.69 -4.05 2.17
C PRO A 153 -12.86 -4.12 1.19
N ARG A 154 -14.00 -4.69 1.61
CA ARG A 154 -15.20 -4.78 0.77
C ARG A 154 -15.77 -3.38 0.52
N ILE A 155 -15.93 -2.56 1.55
CA ILE A 155 -16.46 -1.20 1.41
C ILE A 155 -15.57 -0.35 0.50
N CYS A 156 -14.25 -0.44 0.67
CA CYS A 156 -13.30 0.26 -0.19
C CYS A 156 -13.33 -0.25 -1.65
N ARG A 157 -13.48 -1.56 -1.89
CA ARG A 157 -13.70 -2.09 -3.25
C ARG A 157 -14.96 -1.54 -3.88
N ASP A 158 -16.08 -1.60 -3.17
CA ASP A 158 -17.36 -1.10 -3.68
C ASP A 158 -17.28 0.40 -4.02
N ALA A 159 -16.52 1.20 -3.25
CA ALA A 159 -16.28 2.61 -3.56
C ALA A 159 -15.45 2.81 -4.83
N LEU A 160 -14.44 1.97 -5.08
CA LEU A 160 -13.67 2.01 -6.33
C LEU A 160 -14.53 1.59 -7.53
N ASP A 161 -15.37 0.56 -7.38
CA ASP A 161 -16.31 0.15 -8.43
C ASP A 161 -17.29 1.28 -8.75
N TYR A 162 -17.81 1.95 -7.72
CA TYR A 162 -18.67 3.11 -7.89
C TYR A 162 -17.96 4.28 -8.60
N ARG A 163 -16.68 4.53 -8.30
CA ARG A 163 -15.85 5.48 -9.06
C ARG A 163 -15.73 5.07 -10.53
N ASP A 164 -15.45 3.81 -10.81
CA ASP A 164 -15.21 3.34 -12.17
C ASP A 164 -16.49 3.39 -13.03
N GLU A 165 -17.67 3.15 -12.42
CA GLU A 165 -18.97 3.28 -13.08
C GLU A 165 -19.41 4.73 -13.32
N ARG A 166 -19.06 5.65 -12.42
CA ARG A 166 -19.60 7.02 -12.39
C ARG A 166 -18.58 8.11 -12.72
N GLY A 167 -17.32 7.74 -12.89
CA GLY A 167 -16.18 8.63 -13.15
C GLY A 167 -15.52 9.18 -11.88
N ALA A 168 -14.33 9.76 -12.06
CA ALA A 168 -13.46 10.21 -10.96
C ALA A 168 -14.08 11.26 -10.00
N ASN A 169 -15.12 11.98 -10.44
CA ASN A 169 -15.80 13.03 -9.66
C ASN A 169 -17.09 12.54 -8.97
N SER A 170 -17.28 11.23 -8.80
CA SER A 170 -18.55 10.64 -8.34
C SER A 170 -18.87 10.78 -6.84
N HIS A 171 -17.99 11.40 -6.04
CA HIS A 171 -18.06 11.41 -4.57
C HIS A 171 -17.84 10.05 -3.89
N TYR A 172 -17.19 9.10 -4.56
CA TYR A 172 -16.88 7.77 -4.00
C TYR A 172 -16.13 7.79 -2.66
N ILE A 173 -15.26 8.80 -2.40
CA ILE A 173 -14.57 8.95 -1.10
C ILE A 173 -15.60 9.16 0.01
N LYS A 174 -16.53 10.10 -0.19
CA LYS A 174 -17.59 10.39 0.79
C LYS A 174 -18.51 9.20 0.99
N GLU A 175 -18.78 8.44 -0.06
CA GLU A 175 -19.54 7.20 0.04
C GLU A 175 -18.79 6.15 0.88
N ALA A 176 -17.48 5.98 0.67
CA ALA A 176 -16.65 5.09 1.48
C ALA A 176 -16.68 5.50 2.97
N GLU A 177 -16.42 6.77 3.28
CA GLU A 177 -16.47 7.31 4.64
C GLU A 177 -17.82 7.05 5.32
N THR A 178 -18.92 7.35 4.61
CA THR A 178 -20.28 7.16 5.11
C THR A 178 -20.54 5.68 5.44
N ARG A 179 -20.10 4.76 4.58
CA ARG A 179 -20.29 3.33 4.76
C ARG A 179 -19.36 2.71 5.80
N LEU A 180 -18.19 3.32 6.01
CA LEU A 180 -17.26 2.98 7.08
C LEU A 180 -17.71 3.53 8.44
N GLY A 181 -18.71 4.43 8.47
CA GLY A 181 -19.16 5.10 9.69
C GLY A 181 -18.17 6.15 10.20
N ILE A 182 -17.33 6.70 9.33
CA ILE A 182 -16.36 7.74 9.71
C ILE A 182 -17.11 9.07 9.84
N ALA A 183 -17.01 9.67 11.03
CA ALA A 183 -17.62 10.97 11.31
C ALA A 183 -16.90 12.11 10.56
N ASP A 184 -17.68 13.08 10.08
CA ASP A 184 -17.21 14.35 9.49
C ASP A 184 -16.46 15.25 10.48
#